data_AF-A0A511UZE4-F1
#
_entry.id   AF-A0A511UZE4-F1
#
_cell.length_a   1.000
_cell.length_b   1.000
_cell.length_c   1.000
_cell.angle_alpha   90.00
_cell.angle_beta   90.00
_cell.angle_gamma   90.00
#
_symmetry.space_group_name_H-M   'P 1'
#
loop_
_entity.id
_entity.type
_entity.pdbx_description
1 polymer ?
#
loop_
_entity_poly.entity_id
_entity_poly.type
_entity_poly.pdbx_seq_one_letter_code
_entity_poly.pdbx_strand_id
1 'polypeptide(L)'
;MLGIRPEYIYKKETEDGYEYGIKVRESISPTSDDTSLKTENAKRNVTINKEVYDLIKKIPVKENGYVFDWNGFKQSEQLQILLEKLNIPKTTFHGLRDTHAFFLFAKEIDLVYVSKRLGHINIQTTQNYYLELMPEKKHQQDADALNLLSSL
;
A
#
# COMPACT_ATOMS: atom_id res chain seq x y z
N MET A 1 -13.33 -1.24 -1.70
CA MET A 1 -12.72 -0.01 -1.13
C MET A 1 -12.28 -0.30 0.31
N LEU A 2 -11.19 0.28 0.80
CA LEU A 2 -10.82 0.11 2.22
C LEU A 2 -11.79 0.90 3.11
N GLY A 3 -12.44 0.21 4.05
CA GLY A 3 -13.34 0.83 5.00
C GLY A 3 -12.56 1.49 6.12
N ILE A 4 -12.14 2.74 5.90
CA ILE A 4 -11.34 3.47 6.89
C ILE A 4 -12.29 4.25 7.80
N ARG A 5 -12.36 3.84 9.06
CA ARG A 5 -13.03 4.57 10.13
C ARG A 5 -12.04 5.33 11.02
N PRO A 6 -12.46 6.38 11.74
CA PRO A 6 -11.58 7.20 12.57
C PRO A 6 -10.75 6.40 13.60
N GLU A 7 -11.33 5.36 14.20
CA GLU A 7 -10.71 4.47 15.19
C GLU A 7 -9.64 3.55 14.61
N TYR A 8 -9.61 3.41 13.28
CA TYR A 8 -8.56 2.66 12.58
C TYR A 8 -7.30 3.48 12.35
N ILE A 9 -7.35 4.81 12.55
CA ILE A 9 -6.21 5.70 12.38
C ILE A 9 -5.55 5.89 13.75
N TYR A 10 -4.31 5.42 13.89
CA TYR A 10 -3.60 5.43 15.16
C TYR A 10 -2.38 6.35 15.16
N LYS A 11 -2.08 6.86 16.36
CA LYS A 11 -0.81 7.47 16.76
C LYS A 11 -0.34 6.67 17.97
N LYS A 12 0.84 6.07 17.90
CA LYS A 12 1.42 5.22 18.93
C LYS A 12 2.76 5.82 19.35
N GLU A 13 2.98 5.94 20.65
CA GLU A 13 4.28 6.35 21.19
C GLU A 13 5.31 5.22 21.05
N THR A 14 6.53 5.58 20.70
CA THR A 14 7.68 4.69 20.50
C THR A 14 8.90 5.32 21.18
N GLU A 15 9.95 4.52 21.36
CA GLU A 15 11.22 5.02 21.94
C GLU A 15 11.78 6.22 21.15
N ASP A 16 11.62 6.22 19.83
CA ASP A 16 12.08 7.29 18.93
C ASP A 16 11.02 8.38 18.63
N GLY A 17 9.91 8.43 19.38
CA GLY A 17 8.86 9.44 19.20
C GLY A 17 7.46 8.86 18.94
N TYR A 18 6.91 9.10 17.75
CA TYR A 18 5.55 8.63 17.39
C TYR A 18 5.52 7.88 16.08
N GLU A 19 4.90 6.70 16.09
CA GLU A 19 4.47 5.97 14.91
C GLU A 19 3.01 6.31 14.57
N TYR A 20 2.75 6.57 13.29
CA TYR A 20 1.40 6.79 12.78
C TYR A 20 1.02 5.64 11.85
N GLY A 21 -0.26 5.28 11.80
CA GLY A 21 -0.70 4.24 10.88
C GLY A 21 -2.20 4.07 10.75
N ILE A 22 -2.57 3.16 9.84
CA ILE A 22 -3.95 2.80 9.54
C ILE A 22 -4.12 1.29 9.72
N LYS A 23 -5.13 0.91 10.50
CA LYS A 23 -5.56 -0.47 10.68
C LYS A 23 -6.51 -0.84 9.53
N VAL A 24 -6.11 -1.78 8.69
CA VAL A 24 -6.99 -2.34 7.66
C VAL A 24 -7.85 -3.42 8.33
N ARG A 25 -9.14 -3.14 8.52
CA ARG A 25 -10.08 -4.02 9.24
C ARG A 25 -11.37 -4.31 8.49
N GLU A 26 -11.70 -3.49 7.51
CA GLU A 26 -12.90 -3.64 6.70
C GLU A 26 -12.56 -3.52 5.20
N SER A 27 -13.29 -4.27 4.38
CA SER A 27 -13.26 -4.16 2.92
C SER A 27 -14.67 -4.06 2.41
N ILE A 28 -14.92 -3.01 1.63
CA ILE A 28 -16.26 -2.66 1.19
C ILE A 28 -16.43 -3.11 -0.25
N SER A 29 -17.52 -3.83 -0.50
CA SER A 29 -17.96 -4.29 -1.82
C SER A 29 -19.20 -3.52 -2.31
N PRO A 30 -19.34 -3.29 -3.63
CA PRO A 30 -20.61 -2.84 -4.21
C PRO A 30 -21.68 -3.92 -4.24
N THR A 31 -21.29 -5.19 -4.09
CA THR A 31 -22.16 -6.36 -4.28
C THR A 31 -22.42 -7.15 -2.99
N SER A 32 -21.95 -6.66 -1.85
CA SER A 32 -22.10 -7.35 -0.58
C SER A 32 -22.06 -6.36 0.57
N ASP A 33 -22.98 -6.55 1.53
CA ASP A 33 -23.03 -5.81 2.78
C ASP A 33 -22.00 -6.33 3.81
N ASP A 34 -21.37 -7.47 3.53
CA ASP A 34 -20.30 -8.00 4.35
C ASP A 34 -19.02 -7.16 4.16
N THR A 35 -18.68 -6.41 5.20
CA THR A 35 -17.46 -5.60 5.25
C THR A 35 -16.26 -6.35 5.81
N SER A 36 -16.43 -7.62 6.21
CA SER A 36 -15.37 -8.42 6.79
C SER A 36 -14.24 -8.68 5.79
N LEU A 37 -13.04 -8.82 6.34
CA LEU A 37 -11.87 -9.16 5.53
C LEU A 37 -11.91 -10.65 5.20
N LYS A 38 -11.91 -10.97 3.90
CA LYS A 38 -12.02 -12.36 3.40
C LYS A 38 -10.90 -13.29 3.85
N THR A 39 -9.75 -12.75 4.28
CA THR A 39 -8.60 -13.54 4.75
C THR A 39 -7.88 -12.82 5.90
N GLU A 40 -7.25 -13.60 6.79
CA GLU A 40 -6.41 -13.06 7.87
C GLU A 40 -5.28 -12.17 7.32
N ASN A 41 -4.72 -12.51 6.16
CA ASN A 41 -3.67 -11.75 5.51
C ASN A 41 -4.10 -10.35 5.05
N ALA A 42 -5.40 -10.12 4.83
CA ALA A 42 -5.90 -8.80 4.51
C ALA A 42 -5.88 -7.87 5.75
N LYS A 43 -5.94 -8.43 6.97
CA LYS A 43 -5.91 -7.70 8.23
C LYS A 43 -4.48 -7.29 8.57
N ARG A 44 -4.19 -6.00 8.46
CA ARG A 44 -2.82 -5.48 8.65
C ARG A 44 -2.81 -4.07 9.22
N ASN A 45 -1.64 -3.66 9.71
CA ASN A 45 -1.38 -2.26 10.08
C ASN A 45 -0.41 -1.68 9.06
N VAL A 46 -0.76 -0.55 8.48
CA VAL A 46 0.08 0.15 7.52
C VAL A 46 0.57 1.43 8.16
N THR A 47 1.87 1.51 8.42
CA THR A 47 2.50 2.74 8.92
C THR A 47 2.41 3.84 7.87
N ILE A 48 2.13 5.07 8.30
CA ILE A 48 2.08 6.26 7.44
C ILE A 48 2.97 7.34 8.03
N ASN A 49 3.40 8.29 7.21
CA ASN A 49 4.11 9.46 7.73
C ASN A 49 3.12 10.41 8.44
N LYS A 50 3.68 11.34 9.24
CA LYS A 50 2.89 12.33 9.98
C LYS A 50 2.05 13.21 9.04
N GLU A 51 2.56 13.56 7.86
CA GLU A 51 1.86 14.38 6.89
C GLU A 51 0.54 13.73 6.44
N VAL A 52 0.58 12.46 6.04
CA VAL A 52 -0.62 11.70 5.65
C VAL A 52 -1.55 11.53 6.85
N TYR A 53 -1.02 11.29 8.05
CA TYR A 53 -1.83 11.24 9.26
C TYR A 53 -2.61 12.55 9.49
N ASP A 54 -1.92 13.68 9.43
CA ASP A 54 -2.50 15.01 9.63
C ASP A 54 -3.52 15.33 8.53
N LEU A 55 -3.25 14.97 7.27
CA LEU A 55 -4.18 15.14 6.16
C LEU A 55 -5.47 14.34 6.37
N ILE A 56 -5.35 13.06 6.73
CA ILE A 56 -6.51 12.19 6.95
C ILE A 56 -7.34 12.69 8.15
N LYS A 57 -6.69 13.14 9.23
CA LYS A 57 -7.39 13.67 10.42
C LYS A 57 -8.16 14.97 10.16
N LYS A 58 -7.82 15.73 9.12
CA LYS A 58 -8.56 16.93 8.71
C LYS A 58 -9.83 16.63 7.92
N ILE A 59 -10.00 15.40 7.43
CA ILE A 59 -11.19 15.02 6.66
C ILE A 59 -12.37 14.82 7.62
N PRO A 60 -13.50 15.51 7.42
CA PRO A 60 -14.67 15.31 8.26
C PRO A 60 -15.26 13.92 8.03
N VAL A 61 -15.52 13.22 9.13
CA VAL A 61 -16.17 11.90 9.14
C VAL A 61 -17.56 12.02 8.53
N LYS A 62 -17.91 11.08 7.66
CA LYS A 62 -19.21 11.05 6.98
C LYS A 62 -20.28 10.45 7.89
N GLU A 63 -21.54 10.67 7.55
CA GLU A 63 -22.69 10.17 8.32
C GLU A 63 -22.70 8.65 8.49
N ASN A 64 -22.14 7.92 7.52
CA ASN A 64 -21.97 6.47 7.55
C ASN A 64 -20.84 6.00 8.49
N GLY A 65 -20.14 6.91 9.18
CA GLY A 65 -19.04 6.62 10.11
C GLY A 65 -17.67 6.40 9.46
N TYR A 66 -17.55 6.52 8.13
CA TYR A 66 -16.29 6.35 7.41
C TYR A 66 -15.63 7.71 7.12
N VAL A 67 -14.31 7.68 6.92
CA VAL A 67 -13.53 8.87 6.54
C VAL A 67 -13.77 9.24 5.07
N PHE A 68 -13.92 8.25 4.20
CA PHE A 68 -14.13 8.42 2.76
C PHE A 68 -15.51 7.91 2.34
N ASP A 69 -16.13 8.62 1.40
CA ASP A 69 -17.36 8.17 0.75
C ASP A 69 -17.03 7.19 -0.38
N TRP A 70 -17.87 6.17 -0.54
CA TRP A 70 -17.83 5.22 -1.64
C TRP A 70 -18.26 5.84 -2.97
N ASN A 71 -19.00 6.94 -2.98
CA ASN A 71 -19.41 7.69 -4.17
C ASN A 71 -19.87 6.79 -5.33
N GLY A 72 -20.75 5.83 -5.04
CA GLY A 72 -21.24 4.85 -6.01
C GLY A 72 -20.17 3.95 -6.64
N PHE A 73 -19.03 3.75 -5.98
CA PHE A 73 -17.86 3.00 -6.46
C PHE A 73 -17.23 3.55 -7.75
N LYS A 74 -17.34 4.87 -7.98
CA LYS A 74 -16.82 5.56 -9.17
C LYS A 74 -15.40 6.10 -9.04
N GLN A 75 -14.65 5.69 -8.00
CA GLN A 75 -13.32 6.25 -7.74
C GLN A 75 -12.37 6.05 -8.91
N SER A 76 -12.45 4.90 -9.60
CA SER A 76 -11.59 4.61 -10.77
C SER A 76 -11.83 5.58 -11.93
N GLU A 77 -13.10 5.93 -12.18
CA GLU A 77 -13.49 6.92 -13.19
C GLU A 77 -13.01 8.32 -12.78
N GLN A 78 -13.24 8.70 -11.51
CA GLN A 78 -12.76 9.97 -10.98
C GLN A 78 -11.23 10.11 -11.06
N LEU A 79 -10.50 9.02 -10.83
CA LEU A 79 -9.06 8.98 -11.02
C LEU A 79 -8.67 9.26 -12.48
N GLN A 80 -9.34 8.63 -13.46
CA GLN A 80 -9.04 8.90 -14.88
C GLN A 80 -9.26 10.37 -15.24
N ILE A 81 -10.39 10.95 -14.81
CA ILE A 81 -10.71 12.37 -15.05
C ILE A 81 -9.64 13.27 -14.42
N LEU A 82 -9.17 12.95 -13.22
CA LEU A 82 -8.12 13.72 -12.55
C LEU A 82 -6.78 13.63 -13.28
N LEU A 83 -6.38 12.43 -13.70
CA LEU A 83 -5.13 12.21 -14.44
C LEU A 83 -5.13 12.96 -15.77
N GLU A 84 -6.24 12.93 -16.50
CA GLU A 84 -6.41 13.68 -17.75
C GLU A 84 -6.31 15.20 -17.52
N LYS A 85 -6.97 15.72 -16.48
CA LYS A 85 -6.89 17.15 -16.11
C LYS A 85 -5.47 17.59 -15.75
N LEU A 86 -4.69 16.70 -15.15
CA LEU A 86 -3.31 16.97 -14.73
C LEU A 86 -2.27 16.61 -15.80
N ASN A 87 -2.71 16.13 -16.97
CA ASN A 87 -1.84 15.64 -18.05
C ASN A 87 -0.85 14.56 -17.59
N ILE A 88 -1.30 13.66 -16.72
CA ILE A 88 -0.54 12.51 -16.23
C ILE A 88 -0.95 11.27 -17.04
N PRO A 89 0.01 10.39 -17.43
CA PRO A 89 -0.31 9.13 -18.09
C PRO A 89 -1.37 8.33 -17.34
N LYS A 90 -2.28 7.70 -18.10
CA LYS A 90 -3.36 6.90 -17.53
C LYS A 90 -2.79 5.78 -16.65
N THR A 91 -3.32 5.67 -15.44
CA THR A 91 -2.99 4.61 -14.49
C THR A 91 -4.22 4.27 -13.65
N THR A 92 -4.12 3.20 -12.86
CA THR A 92 -5.21 2.74 -11.97
C THR A 92 -4.77 2.77 -10.51
N PHE A 93 -5.69 2.56 -9.57
CA PHE A 93 -5.30 2.38 -8.16
C PHE A 93 -4.35 1.19 -7.96
N HIS A 94 -4.47 0.14 -8.79
CA HIS A 94 -3.52 -0.97 -8.79
C HIS A 94 -2.15 -0.50 -9.31
N GLY A 95 -2.11 0.23 -10.43
CA GLY A 95 -0.86 0.79 -10.96
C GLY A 95 -0.16 1.77 -10.00
N LEU A 96 -0.92 2.60 -9.27
CA LEU A 96 -0.38 3.47 -8.22
C LEU A 96 0.18 2.65 -7.04
N ARG A 97 -0.50 1.59 -6.65
CA ARG A 97 -0.03 0.66 -5.61
C ARG A 97 1.24 -0.09 -6.02
N ASP A 98 1.32 -0.51 -7.28
CA ASP A 98 2.50 -1.16 -7.85
C ASP A 98 3.68 -0.18 -7.92
N THR A 99 3.41 1.06 -8.33
CA THR A 99 4.42 2.15 -8.30
C THR A 99 4.95 2.39 -6.89
N HIS A 100 4.07 2.41 -5.88
CA HIS A 100 4.46 2.57 -4.47
C HIS A 100 5.37 1.42 -4.00
N ALA A 101 5.02 0.19 -4.34
CA ALA A 101 5.78 -1.00 -3.99
C ALA A 101 7.15 -1.05 -4.69
N PHE A 102 7.17 -0.76 -6.00
CA PHE A 102 8.39 -0.60 -6.78
C PHE A 102 9.32 0.46 -6.17
N PHE A 103 8.78 1.62 -5.80
CA PHE A 103 9.56 2.70 -5.20
C PHE A 103 10.22 2.28 -3.88
N LEU A 104 9.48 1.60 -3.00
CA LEU A 104 10.05 1.09 -1.74
C LEU A 104 11.16 0.07 -1.99
N PHE A 105 10.93 -0.87 -2.92
CA PHE A 105 11.91 -1.89 -3.27
C PHE A 105 13.17 -1.29 -3.91
N ALA A 106 13.01 -0.29 -4.79
CA ALA A 106 14.12 0.44 -5.41
C ALA A 106 15.01 1.14 -4.36
N LYS A 107 14.42 1.52 -3.22
CA LYS A 107 15.11 2.10 -2.05
C LYS A 107 15.63 1.06 -1.07
N GLU A 108 15.77 -0.19 -1.51
CA GLU A 108 16.39 -1.29 -0.77
C GLU A 108 15.62 -1.69 0.49
N ILE A 109 14.33 -1.32 0.55
CA ILE A 109 13.46 -1.82 1.61
C ILE A 109 13.17 -3.29 1.34
N ASP A 110 13.33 -4.09 2.38
CA ASP A 110 13.15 -5.54 2.33
C ASP A 110 11.82 -5.96 1.68
N LEU A 111 11.91 -6.91 0.76
CA LEU A 111 10.77 -7.35 -0.04
C LEU A 111 9.69 -8.03 0.81
N VAL A 112 10.08 -8.73 1.88
CA VAL A 112 9.13 -9.36 2.81
C VAL A 112 8.35 -8.27 3.54
N TYR A 113 9.02 -7.19 3.96
CA TYR A 113 8.37 -6.01 4.52
C TYR A 113 7.40 -5.36 3.53
N VAL A 114 7.82 -5.11 2.28
CA VAL A 114 6.97 -4.52 1.24
C VAL A 114 5.74 -5.41 0.96
N SER A 115 5.93 -6.72 0.85
CA SER A 115 4.84 -7.68 0.64
C SER A 115 3.81 -7.67 1.78
N LYS A 116 4.29 -7.68 3.04
CA LYS A 116 3.42 -7.58 4.24
C LYS A 116 2.64 -6.26 4.26
N ARG A 117 3.29 -5.15 3.90
CA ARG A 117 2.66 -3.81 3.83
C ARG A 117 1.51 -3.78 2.82
N LEU A 118 1.70 -4.42 1.66
CA LEU A 118 0.68 -4.53 0.62
C LEU A 118 -0.41 -5.55 0.99
N GLY A 119 -0.11 -6.55 1.81
CA GLY A 119 -1.01 -7.66 2.12
C GLY A 119 -1.07 -8.68 0.98
N HIS A 120 0.05 -8.89 0.26
CA HIS A 120 0.14 -9.95 -0.75
C HIS A 120 0.29 -11.30 -0.07
N ILE A 121 -0.56 -12.26 -0.46
CA ILE A 121 -0.49 -13.64 0.04
C ILE A 121 0.72 -14.37 -0.54
N ASN A 122 1.11 -14.04 -1.77
CA ASN A 122 2.25 -14.65 -2.45
C ASN A 122 3.42 -13.66 -2.62
N ILE A 123 4.46 -13.86 -1.80
CA ILE A 123 5.72 -13.12 -1.88
C ILE A 123 6.43 -13.42 -3.22
N GLN A 124 6.30 -14.64 -3.76
CA GLN A 124 6.98 -15.04 -5.00
C GLN A 124 6.45 -14.29 -6.23
N THR A 125 5.13 -14.04 -6.30
CA THR A 125 4.55 -13.22 -7.39
C THR A 125 5.08 -11.79 -7.34
N THR A 126 5.25 -11.26 -6.13
CA THR A 126 5.79 -9.92 -5.89
C THR A 126 7.28 -9.87 -6.25
N GLN A 127 8.04 -10.89 -5.86
CA GLN A 127 9.48 -11.00 -6.14
C GLN A 127 9.78 -11.14 -7.63
N ASN A 128 9.12 -12.07 -8.32
CA ASN A 128 9.38 -12.30 -9.75
C ASN A 128 9.01 -11.08 -10.58
N TYR A 129 7.86 -10.45 -10.29
CA TYR A 129 7.45 -9.21 -10.94
C TYR A 129 8.46 -8.08 -10.75
N TYR A 130 8.97 -7.87 -9.53
CA TYR A 130 9.94 -6.79 -9.29
C TYR A 130 11.35 -7.08 -9.79
N LEU A 131 11.80 -8.34 -9.76
CA LEU A 131 13.09 -8.73 -10.36
C LEU A 131 13.06 -8.59 -11.89
N GLU A 132 11.94 -8.89 -12.55
CA GLU A 132 11.75 -8.65 -13.98
C GLU A 132 11.78 -7.15 -14.33
N LEU A 133 11.19 -6.31 -13.48
CA LEU A 133 11.19 -4.86 -13.66
C LEU A 133 12.52 -4.17 -13.32
N MET A 134 13.46 -4.87 -12.67
CA MET A 134 14.77 -4.33 -12.27
C MET A 134 15.92 -5.31 -12.60
N PRO A 135 16.24 -5.54 -13.88
CA PRO A 135 17.33 -6.42 -14.27
C PRO A 135 18.68 -6.01 -13.67
N GLU A 136 18.89 -4.72 -13.45
CA GLU A 136 20.06 -4.15 -12.77
C GLU A 136 20.25 -4.73 -11.35
N LYS A 137 19.16 -4.80 -10.57
CA LYS A 137 19.15 -5.33 -9.20
C LYS A 137 19.43 -6.83 -9.19
N LYS A 138 18.91 -7.56 -10.19
CA LYS A 138 19.21 -8.99 -10.36
C LYS A 138 20.69 -9.20 -10.62
N HIS A 139 21.28 -8.45 -11.56
CA HIS A 139 22.72 -8.54 -11.83
C HIS A 139 23.57 -8.19 -10.62
N GLN A 140 23.16 -7.21 -9.81
CA GLN A 140 23.85 -6.87 -8.57
C GLN A 140 23.80 -8.03 -7.56
N GLN A 141 22.64 -8.65 -7.36
CA GLN A 141 22.50 -9.82 -6.47
C GLN A 141 23.33 -11.01 -6.95
N ASP A 142 23.38 -11.27 -8.26
CA ASP A 142 24.20 -12.33 -8.84
C ASP A 142 25.70 -12.06 -8.59
N ALA A 143 26.15 -10.82 -8.77
CA ALA A 143 27.52 -10.42 -8.50
C ALA A 143 27.89 -10.56 -7.00
N ASP A 144 27.00 -10.12 -6.10
CA ASP A 144 27.19 -10.24 -4.65
C ASP A 144 27.28 -11.72 -4.23
N ALA A 145 26.43 -12.58 -4.79
CA ALA A 145 26.46 -14.03 -4.53
C ALA A 145 27.78 -14.66 -5.00
N LEU A 146 28.25 -14.31 -6.20
CA LEU A 146 29.53 -14.79 -6.73
C LEU A 146 30.72 -14.32 -5.88
N ASN A 147 30.70 -13.07 -5.42
CA ASN A 147 31.74 -12.52 -4.54
C ASN A 147 31.76 -13.26 -3.19
N LEU A 148 30.59 -13.51 -2.59
CA LEU A 148 30.48 -14.26 -1.34
C LEU A 148 31.00 -15.69 -1.49
N LEU A 149 30.60 -16.40 -2.55
CA LEU A 149 31.07 -17.75 -2.83
C LEU A 149 32.58 -17.81 -3.10
N SER A 150 33.14 -16.75 -3.68
CA SER A 150 34.58 -16.63 -3.92
C SER A 150 35.37 -16.25 -2.66
N SER A 151 34.69 -15.83 -1.60
CA SER A 151 35.27 -15.50 -0.29
C SER A 151 35.22 -16.65 0.73
N LEU A 152 34.62 -17.78 0.36
CA LEU A 152 34.64 -19.04 1.11
C LEU A 152 35.92 -19.83 0.83
#